data_AF-A0A7K7Y400-F1
#
_entry.id   AF-A0A7K7Y400-F1
#
_cell.length_a   1.000
_cell.length_b   1.000
_cell.length_c   1.000
_cell.angle_alpha   90.00
_cell.angle_beta   90.00
_cell.angle_gamma   90.00
#
_symmetry.space_group_name_H-M   'P 1'
#
loop_
_entity.id
_entity.type
_entity.pdbx_description
1 polymer ?
#
loop_
_entity_poly.entity_id
_entity_poly.type
_entity_poly.pdbx_seq_one_letter_code
_entity_poly.pdbx_strand_id
1 'polypeptide(L)'
;VLQNLSQTPVLRELLKEAKMPGTTIKIESPELCMLCCFSFKQEPQLIKLDQPGPLTLAMHQFVTEMQETRKGVVTPKELFAQVCKKAIRFKGYQQQDSHELLRYLLDGMRAEE
;
A
#
# COMPACT_ATOMS: atom_id res chain seq x y z
N VAL A 1 -2.60 -2.68 -12.38
CA VAL A 1 -2.58 -2.70 -10.90
C VAL A 1 -1.53 -1.73 -10.34
N LEU A 2 -0.23 -2.01 -10.50
CA LEU A 2 0.84 -1.27 -9.81
C LEU A 2 0.89 0.23 -10.15
N GLN A 3 0.71 0.58 -11.42
CA GLN A 3 0.65 1.99 -11.83
C GLN A 3 -0.52 2.73 -11.16
N ASN A 4 -1.70 2.11 -11.07
CA ASN A 4 -2.86 2.70 -10.40
C ASN A 4 -2.57 2.93 -8.90
N LEU A 5 -1.90 1.97 -8.25
CA LEU A 5 -1.51 2.12 -6.84
C LEU A 5 -0.50 3.26 -6.65
N SER A 6 0.48 3.41 -7.54
CA SER A 6 1.44 4.52 -7.49
C SER A 6 0.81 5.90 -7.68
N GLN A 7 -0.36 5.96 -8.32
CA GLN A 7 -1.15 7.17 -8.56
C GLN A 7 -2.20 7.43 -7.48
N THR A 8 -2.23 6.65 -6.39
CA THR A 8 -3.15 6.85 -5.26
C THR A 8 -2.48 7.72 -4.20
N PRO A 9 -2.83 9.02 -4.05
CA PRO A 9 -2.09 9.95 -3.20
C PRO A 9 -2.09 9.54 -1.73
N VAL A 10 -3.26 9.10 -1.22
CA VAL A 10 -3.43 8.67 0.17
C VAL A 10 -2.51 7.49 0.49
N LEU A 11 -2.50 6.44 -0.36
CA LEU A 11 -1.64 5.28 -0.17
C LEU A 11 -0.16 5.65 -0.09
N ARG A 12 0.28 6.60 -0.92
CA ARG A 12 1.67 7.05 -0.93
C ARG A 12 2.05 7.74 0.38
N GLU A 13 1.23 8.66 0.88
CA GLU A 13 1.52 9.33 2.15
C GLU A 13 1.51 8.33 3.31
N LEU A 14 0.55 7.40 3.33
CA LEU A 14 0.50 6.31 4.31
C LEU A 14 1.76 5.44 4.28
N LEU A 15 2.26 5.05 3.10
CA LEU A 15 3.47 4.24 2.97
C LEU A 15 4.73 4.99 3.46
N LYS A 16 4.80 6.32 3.28
CA LYS A 16 5.91 7.13 3.81
C LYS A 16 5.89 7.16 5.33
N GLU A 17 4.70 7.31 5.92
CA GLU A 17 4.49 7.35 7.37
C GLU A 17 4.75 5.97 8.01
N ALA A 18 4.26 4.91 7.37
CA ALA A 18 4.40 3.52 7.82
C ALA A 18 5.86 3.02 7.81
N LYS A 19 6.78 3.68 7.10
CA LYS A 19 8.21 3.35 7.11
C LYS A 19 8.83 3.52 8.52
N MET A 20 8.28 4.41 9.34
CA MET A 20 8.81 4.72 10.66
C MET A 20 8.21 3.77 11.72
N PRO A 21 9.02 3.16 12.61
CA PRO A 21 8.51 2.27 13.64
C PRO A 21 7.67 3.03 14.67
N GLY A 22 6.51 2.47 15.06
CA GLY A 22 5.63 3.06 16.06
C GLY A 22 4.75 4.21 15.56
N THR A 23 4.66 4.40 14.23
CA THR A 23 3.79 5.43 13.65
C THR A 23 2.33 5.14 13.95
N THR A 24 1.65 6.21 14.33
CA THR A 24 0.21 6.19 14.55
C THR A 24 -0.45 6.99 13.44
N ILE A 25 -1.17 6.30 12.57
CA ILE A 25 -1.83 6.94 11.42
C ILE A 25 -3.23 7.37 11.84
N LYS A 26 -3.56 8.61 11.51
CA LYS A 26 -4.92 9.14 11.61
C LYS A 26 -5.59 9.01 10.25
N ILE A 27 -6.62 8.17 10.16
CA ILE A 27 -7.41 8.08 8.94
C ILE A 27 -8.55 9.10 9.04
N GLU A 28 -8.44 10.18 8.27
CA GLU A 28 -9.51 11.16 8.09
C GLU A 28 -10.24 10.85 6.78
N SER A 29 -11.50 10.44 6.84
CA SER A 29 -12.31 10.20 5.65
C SER A 29 -13.05 11.50 5.25
N PRO A 30 -12.91 11.98 4.00
CA PRO A 30 -13.66 13.16 3.52
C PRO A 30 -15.18 12.94 3.54
N GLU A 31 -15.64 11.70 3.34
CA GLU A 31 -17.08 11.37 3.38
C GLU A 31 -17.64 11.47 4.82
N LEU A 32 -16.81 11.20 5.82
CA LEU A 32 -17.14 11.42 7.24
C LEU A 32 -17.12 12.91 7.62
N CYS A 33 -16.33 13.73 6.93
CA CYS A 33 -16.31 15.18 7.13
C CYS A 33 -17.62 15.85 6.64
N MET A 34 -18.24 15.36 5.56
CA MET A 34 -19.58 15.83 5.18
C MET A 34 -20.69 15.41 6.15
N LEU A 35 -20.52 14.26 6.82
CA LEU A 35 -21.40 13.78 7.90
C LEU A 35 -21.22 14.56 9.22
N CYS A 36 -20.09 15.26 9.42
CA CYS A 36 -19.92 16.15 10.57
C CYS A 36 -20.94 17.30 10.59
N CYS A 37 -21.51 17.67 9.44
CA CYS A 37 -22.65 18.61 9.35
C CYS A 37 -23.98 17.99 9.80
N PHE A 38 -24.08 16.65 9.83
CA PHE A 38 -25.23 15.87 10.28
C PHE A 38 -24.90 15.07 11.55
N SER A 39 -24.42 15.75 12.61
CA SER A 39 -24.30 15.20 13.99
C SER A 39 -23.53 13.89 14.22
N PHE A 40 -22.88 13.28 13.22
CA PHE A 40 -22.08 12.07 13.43
C PHE A 40 -20.59 12.44 13.52
N LYS A 41 -20.13 12.81 14.73
CA LYS A 41 -18.70 12.98 15.03
C LYS A 41 -18.08 11.59 15.20
N GLN A 42 -17.58 11.00 14.12
CA GLN A 42 -16.70 9.84 14.27
C GLN A 42 -15.29 10.36 14.61
N GLU A 43 -14.79 9.98 15.78
CA GLU A 43 -13.42 10.28 16.18
C GLU A 43 -12.45 9.67 15.14
N PRO A 44 -11.38 10.39 14.75
CA PRO A 44 -10.40 9.86 13.82
C PRO A 44 -9.85 8.55 14.37
N GLN A 45 -9.96 7.48 13.57
CA GLN A 45 -9.47 6.18 13.99
C GLN A 45 -7.95 6.23 14.07
N LEU A 46 -7.46 6.04 15.29
CA LEU A 46 -6.04 6.03 15.61
C LEU A 46 -5.52 4.60 15.44
N ILE A 47 -4.83 4.34 14.33
CA ILE A 47 -4.28 3.00 14.06
C ILE A 47 -2.78 3.04 14.34
N LYS A 48 -2.36 2.26 15.35
CA LYS A 48 -0.95 1.99 15.57
C LYS A 48 -0.49 0.95 14.56
N LEU A 49 0.52 1.29 13.78
CA LEU A 49 1.15 0.34 12.88
C LEU A 49 2.35 -0.31 13.56
N ASP A 50 2.50 -1.61 13.31
CA ASP A 50 3.70 -2.36 13.65
C ASP A 50 4.84 -2.02 12.67
N GLN A 51 6.01 -2.60 12.89
CA GLN A 51 7.15 -2.37 12.01
C GLN A 51 6.81 -2.87 10.60
N PRO A 52 7.07 -2.09 9.54
CA PRO A 52 6.77 -2.52 8.18
C PRO A 52 7.62 -3.72 7.79
N GLY A 53 6.97 -4.76 7.30
CA GLY A 53 7.63 -5.93 6.76
C GLY A 53 8.26 -5.69 5.38
N PRO A 54 8.97 -6.70 4.84
CA PRO A 54 9.71 -6.58 3.59
C PRO A 54 8.83 -6.28 2.37
N LEU A 55 7.57 -6.73 2.33
CA LEU A 55 6.64 -6.44 1.24
C LEU A 55 6.19 -4.97 1.28
N THR A 56 5.86 -4.44 2.45
CA THR A 56 5.49 -3.03 2.65
C THR A 56 6.65 -2.12 2.28
N LEU A 57 7.88 -2.47 2.69
CA LEU A 57 9.09 -1.73 2.32
C LEU A 57 9.34 -1.76 0.81
N ALA A 58 9.19 -2.92 0.17
CA ALA A 58 9.33 -3.05 -1.28
C ALA A 58 8.25 -2.25 -2.04
N MET A 59 7.03 -2.18 -1.50
CA MET A 59 5.95 -1.37 -2.06
C MET A 59 6.24 0.12 -1.95
N HIS A 60 6.70 0.58 -0.78
CA HIS A 60 7.15 1.96 -0.59
C HIS A 60 8.26 2.32 -1.59
N GLN A 61 9.31 1.48 -1.70
CA GLN A 61 10.40 1.68 -2.66
C GLN A 61 9.90 1.79 -4.10
N PHE A 62 9.02 0.87 -4.52
CA PHE A 62 8.44 0.90 -5.86
C PHE A 62 7.66 2.20 -6.14
N VAL A 63 6.83 2.65 -5.19
CA VAL A 63 6.06 3.89 -5.35
C VAL A 63 6.98 5.10 -5.41
N THR A 64 8.05 5.14 -4.61
CA THR A 64 9.07 6.21 -4.67
C THR A 64 9.77 6.23 -6.02
N GLU A 65 10.25 5.07 -6.50
CA GLU A 65 10.94 4.95 -7.79
C GLU A 65 10.05 5.41 -8.96
N MET A 66 8.76 5.05 -8.93
CA MET A 66 7.78 5.49 -9.93
C MET A 66 7.61 7.02 -9.97
N GLN A 67 7.71 7.70 -8.84
CA GLN A 67 7.59 9.16 -8.75
C GLN A 67 8.86 9.87 -9.24
N GLU A 68 10.02 9.35 -8.85
CA GLU A 68 11.33 9.91 -9.23
C GLU A 68 11.61 9.72 -10.72
N THR A 69 11.19 8.58 -11.26
CA THR A 69 11.53 8.17 -12.62
C THR A 69 10.87 9.03 -13.71
N ARG A 70 9.87 9.87 -13.38
CA ARG A 70 9.13 10.91 -14.17
C ARG A 70 8.71 10.59 -15.63
N LYS A 71 9.47 9.83 -16.42
CA LYS A 71 9.23 9.37 -17.80
C LYS A 71 9.88 8.00 -18.15
N GLY A 72 10.55 7.31 -17.22
CA GLY A 72 11.20 6.02 -17.47
C GLY A 72 10.36 4.79 -17.10
N VAL A 73 10.87 3.60 -17.46
CA VAL A 73 10.28 2.31 -17.10
C VAL A 73 10.85 1.85 -15.76
N VAL A 74 9.97 1.57 -14.79
CA VAL A 74 10.34 0.97 -13.50
C VAL A 74 10.09 -0.53 -13.54
N THR A 75 11.08 -1.32 -13.10
CA THR A 75 10.93 -2.79 -13.02
C THR A 75 10.73 -3.21 -11.56
N PRO A 76 9.55 -3.72 -11.16
CA PRO A 76 9.22 -4.02 -9.76
C PRO A 76 9.85 -5.36 -9.28
N LYS A 77 11.16 -5.55 -9.44
CA LYS A 77 11.83 -6.83 -9.16
C LYS A 77 11.67 -7.26 -7.70
N GLU A 78 11.97 -6.37 -6.77
CA GLU A 78 11.90 -6.66 -5.34
C GLU A 78 10.45 -6.87 -4.88
N LEU A 79 9.55 -5.96 -5.27
CA LEU A 79 8.13 -6.08 -4.98
C LEU A 79 7.55 -7.41 -5.48
N PHE A 80 7.89 -7.80 -6.71
CA PHE A 80 7.45 -9.07 -7.29
C PHE A 80 8.00 -10.28 -6.54
N ALA A 81 9.27 -10.23 -6.12
CA ALA A 81 9.88 -11.30 -5.32
C ALA A 81 9.16 -11.48 -3.98
N GLN A 82 8.81 -10.39 -3.30
CA GLN A 82 8.06 -10.44 -2.03
C GLN A 82 6.63 -10.96 -2.24
N VAL A 83 5.94 -10.55 -3.31
CA VAL A 83 4.63 -11.10 -3.68
C VAL A 83 4.72 -12.61 -3.93
N CYS A 84 5.75 -13.08 -4.62
CA CYS A 84 5.94 -14.52 -4.88
C CYS A 84 6.20 -15.34 -3.60
N LYS A 85 6.82 -14.74 -2.57
CA LYS A 85 7.00 -15.40 -1.26
C LYS A 85 5.66 -15.60 -0.54
N LYS A 86 4.76 -14.61 -0.63
CA LYS A 86 3.42 -14.68 -0.01
C LYS A 86 2.44 -15.51 -0.83
N ALA A 87 2.58 -15.50 -2.15
CA ALA A 87 1.69 -16.19 -3.07
C ALA A 87 2.47 -16.83 -4.23
N ILE A 88 2.82 -18.10 -4.05
CA ILE A 88 3.65 -18.90 -4.98
C ILE A 88 3.09 -18.95 -6.41
N ARG A 89 1.77 -18.77 -6.58
CA ARG A 89 1.09 -18.80 -7.88
C ARG A 89 1.60 -17.76 -8.86
N PHE A 90 2.12 -16.62 -8.37
CA PHE A 90 2.64 -15.56 -9.22
C PHE A 90 4.03 -15.86 -9.79
N LYS A 91 4.76 -16.85 -9.24
CA LYS A 91 6.13 -17.20 -9.67
C LYS A 91 6.20 -17.77 -11.09
N GLY A 92 5.09 -18.28 -11.63
CA GLY A 92 5.06 -18.94 -12.94
C GLY A 92 5.11 -18.03 -14.17
N TYR A 93 5.18 -16.71 -13.99
CA TYR A 93 5.17 -15.69 -15.06
C TYR A 93 4.01 -15.82 -16.08
N GLN A 94 2.97 -16.57 -15.73
CA GLN A 94 1.76 -16.69 -16.53
C GLN A 94 0.92 -15.43 -16.38
N GLN A 95 0.00 -15.20 -17.32
CA GLN A 95 -1.04 -14.19 -17.16
C GLN A 95 -1.87 -14.52 -15.91
N GLN A 96 -2.19 -13.49 -15.12
CA GLN A 96 -2.93 -13.64 -13.85
C GLN A 96 -4.03 -12.59 -13.78
N ASP A 97 -5.03 -12.88 -12.95
CA ASP A 97 -6.06 -11.91 -12.64
C ASP A 97 -5.46 -10.74 -11.83
N SER A 98 -5.65 -9.54 -12.36
CA SER A 98 -5.15 -8.30 -11.78
C SER A 98 -5.78 -7.96 -10.43
N HIS A 99 -7.05 -8.31 -10.23
CA HIS A 99 -7.78 -8.12 -8.98
C HIS A 99 -7.28 -9.11 -7.92
N GLU A 100 -6.98 -10.34 -8.33
CA GLU A 100 -6.37 -11.32 -7.45
C GLU A 100 -4.98 -10.86 -6.97
N LEU A 101 -4.14 -10.35 -7.88
CA LEU A 101 -2.85 -9.77 -7.51
C LEU A 101 -3.00 -8.63 -6.50
N LEU A 102 -3.96 -7.74 -6.71
CA LEU A 102 -4.23 -6.63 -5.78
C LEU A 102 -4.60 -7.14 -4.38
N ARG A 103 -5.49 -8.13 -4.31
CA ARG A 103 -5.91 -8.72 -3.03
C ARG A 103 -4.73 -9.32 -2.28
N TYR A 104 -3.92 -10.18 -2.93
CA TYR A 104 -2.74 -10.77 -2.29
C TYR A 104 -1.69 -9.73 -1.87
N LEU A 105 -1.54 -8.65 -2.63
CA LEU A 105 -0.62 -7.57 -2.27
C LEU A 105 -1.08 -6.85 -0.99
N LEU A 106 -2.36 -6.46 -0.92
CA LEU A 106 -2.91 -5.74 0.23
C LEU A 106 -3.01 -6.63 1.48
N ASP A 107 -3.51 -7.85 1.32
CA ASP A 107 -3.59 -8.83 2.41
C ASP A 107 -2.18 -9.19 2.89
N GLY A 108 -1.24 -9.32 1.95
CA GLY A 108 0.17 -9.61 2.23
C GLY A 108 0.83 -8.53 3.06
N MET A 109 0.58 -7.23 2.77
CA MET A 109 1.09 -6.10 3.55
C MET A 109 0.41 -5.99 4.93
N ARG A 110 -0.89 -6.29 5.01
CA ARG A 110 -1.64 -6.27 6.28
C ARG A 110 -1.17 -7.36 7.24
N ALA A 111 -0.84 -8.54 6.71
CA ALA A 111 -0.42 -9.70 7.48
C ALA A 111 1.11 -9.85 7.57
N GLU A 112 1.86 -8.74 7.45
CA GLU A 112 3.28 -8.75 7.81
C GLU A 112 3.42 -8.65 9.32
N GLU A 113 4.18 -9.57 9.90
CA GLU A 113 4.65 -9.56 11.29
C GLU A 113 6.05 -8.95 11.37
#